data_AF-A0A1C0V2X1-F1
#
_entry.id   AF-A0A1C0V2X1-F1
#
_cell.length_a   1.000
_cell.length_b   1.000
_cell.length_c   1.000
_cell.angle_alpha   90.00
_cell.angle_beta   90.00
_cell.angle_gamma   90.00
#
_symmetry.space_group_name_H-M   'P 1'
#
loop_
_entity.id
_entity.type
_entity.pdbx_description
1 polymer ?
#
loop_
_entity_poly.entity_id
_entity_poly.type
_entity_poly.pdbx_seq_one_letter_code
_entity_poly.pdbx_strand_id
1 'polypeptide(L)' 'MPQILRATYRNGTFILNNPCDLTEGTEVELLIQSSYITTVPRRIGWDEKLAIMAQKKDDQLLDDVSTTNWEIEEWQW' A
#
# COMPACT_ATOMS: atom_id res chain seq x y z
N MET A 1 -10.24 -25.66 23.23
CA MET A 1 -8.92 -25.03 22.96
C MET A 1 -9.19 -23.72 22.23
N PRO A 2 -8.53 -22.59 22.56
CA PRO A 2 -8.72 -21.35 21.82
C PRO A 2 -8.16 -21.50 20.39
N GLN A 3 -9.00 -21.27 19.39
CA GLN A 3 -8.61 -21.29 17.98
C GLN A 3 -8.14 -19.89 17.57
N ILE A 4 -6.93 -19.80 17.00
CA ILE A 4 -6.43 -18.53 16.45
C ILE A 4 -6.99 -18.39 15.03
N LEU A 5 -7.93 -17.46 14.85
CA LEU A 5 -8.43 -17.08 13.55
C LEU A 5 -7.55 -15.96 12.96
N ARG A 6 -7.18 -16.10 11.69
CA ARG A 6 -6.45 -15.06 10.96
C ARG A 6 -7.42 -14.36 10.03
N ALA A 7 -7.39 -13.04 10.03
CA ALA A 7 -8.19 -12.22 9.12
C ALA A 7 -7.30 -11.21 8.39
N THR A 8 -7.75 -10.82 7.20
CA THR A 8 -7.16 -9.73 6.42
C THR A 8 -8.11 -8.55 6.42
N TYR A 9 -7.64 -7.36 6.79
CA TYR A 9 -8.41 -6.13 6.69
C TYR A 9 -8.25 -5.52 5.29
N ARG A 10 -9.36 -5.38 4.55
CA ARG A 10 -9.37 -4.78 3.22
C ARG A 10 -10.66 -3.97 3.04
N ASN A 11 -10.54 -2.72 2.63
CA ASN A 11 -11.67 -1.82 2.33
C ASN A 11 -12.72 -1.76 3.46
N GLY A 12 -12.30 -1.61 4.72
CA GLY A 12 -13.24 -1.52 5.85
C GLY A 12 -13.77 -2.86 6.36
N THR A 13 -13.39 -3.98 5.74
CA THR A 13 -13.93 -5.32 6.05
C THR A 13 -12.82 -6.26 6.51
N PHE A 14 -13.07 -7.05 7.56
CA PHE A 14 -12.21 -8.16 7.96
C PHE A 14 -12.66 -9.44 7.26
N ILE A 15 -11.76 -10.06 6.50
CA ILE A 15 -12.01 -11.30 5.77
C ILE A 15 -11.24 -12.42 6.47
N LEU A 16 -11.95 -13.43 6.97
CA LEU A 16 -11.32 -14.61 7.58
C LEU A 16 -10.56 -15.41 6.51
N ASN A 17 -9.31 -15.77 6.81
CA ASN A 17 -8.47 -16.54 5.90
C ASN A 17 -8.85 -18.04 5.91
N ASN A 18 -9.41 -18.51 7.03
CA ASN A 18 -9.89 -19.87 7.21
C ASN A 18 -11.38 -19.85 7.56
N PRO A 19 -12.18 -20.80 7.04
CA PRO A 19 -13.58 -20.91 7.41
C PRO A 19 -13.71 -21.19 8.90
N CYS A 20 -14.72 -20.59 9.50
CA CYS A 20 -15.14 -20.82 10.88
C CYS A 20 -16.66 -20.97 10.87
N ASP A 21 -17.17 -22.04 11.45
CA ASP A 21 -18.60 -22.27 11.57
C ASP A 21 -19.16 -21.34 12.64
N LEU A 22 -19.71 -20.20 12.21
CA LEU A 22 -20.41 -19.25 13.06
C LEU A 22 -21.89 -19.27 12.66
N THR A 23 -22.79 -19.36 13.64
CA THR A 23 -24.23 -19.27 13.36
C THR A 23 -24.61 -17.83 13.03
N GLU A 24 -25.64 -17.64 12.22
CA GLU A 24 -26.16 -16.31 11.91
C GLU A 24 -26.53 -15.56 13.21
N GLY A 25 -26.12 -14.29 13.30
CA GLY A 25 -26.30 -13.48 14.51
C GLY A 25 -25.24 -13.67 15.60
N THR A 26 -24.19 -14.45 15.37
CA THR A 26 -23.08 -14.57 16.34
C THR A 26 -22.29 -13.26 16.43
N GLU A 27 -22.29 -12.63 17.61
CA GLU A 27 -21.41 -11.52 17.92
C GLU A 27 -19.99 -12.03 18.19
N VAL A 28 -18.99 -11.36 17.62
CA VAL A 28 -17.57 -11.71 17.82
C VAL A 28 -16.77 -10.48 18.23
N GLU A 29 -15.88 -10.66 19.20
CA GLU A 29 -14.95 -9.62 19.64
C GLU A 29 -13.61 -9.77 18.90
N LEU A 30 -13.13 -8.68 18.31
CA LEU A 30 -11.85 -8.64 17.59
C LEU A 30 -10.82 -7.88 18.41
N LEU A 31 -9.79 -8.59 18.89
CA LEU A 31 -8.66 -7.97 19.58
C LEU A 31 -7.47 -7.80 18.63
N ILE A 32 -7.11 -6.56 18.33
CA ILE A 32 -5.89 -6.24 17.57
C ILE A 32 -4.71 -6.27 18.55
N GLN A 33 -4.00 -7.39 18.60
CA GLN A 33 -2.85 -7.55 19.52
C GLN A 33 -1.61 -6.77 19.06
N SER A 34 -1.49 -6.49 17.75
CA SER A 34 -0.35 -5.76 17.19
C SER A 34 -0.63 -5.24 15.79
N SER A 35 -0.21 -4.01 15.50
CA SER A 35 -0.20 -3.44 14.15
C SER A 35 1.24 -3.49 13.60
N TYR A 36 1.59 -4.56 12.91
CA TYR A 36 2.87 -4.62 12.22
C TYR A 36 2.74 -4.08 10.79
N ILE A 37 3.51 -3.04 10.48
CA ILE A 37 3.74 -2.60 9.11
C ILE A 37 4.85 -3.49 8.54
N THR A 38 4.53 -4.35 7.58
CA THR A 38 5.56 -5.08 6.83
C THR A 38 6.14 -4.13 5.80
N THR A 39 7.40 -3.73 5.99
CA THR A 39 8.14 -3.00 4.95
C THR A 39 8.34 -3.95 3.76
N VAL A 40 8.02 -3.48 2.55
CA VAL A 40 8.31 -4.24 1.33
C VAL A 40 9.81 -4.54 1.27
N PRO A 41 10.21 -5.73 0.81
CA PRO A 41 11.62 -6.09 0.74
C PRO A 41 12.39 -5.04 -0.04
N ARG A 42 13.57 -4.67 0.48
CA ARG A 42 14.49 -3.72 -0.17
C ARG A 42 14.65 -4.16 -1.62
N ARG A 43 14.35 -3.27 -2.57
CA ARG A 43 14.46 -3.60 -3.99
C ARG A 43 15.94 -3.74 -4.35
N ILE A 44 16.44 -4.97 -4.41
CA ILE A 44 17.83 -5.27 -4.75
C ILE A 44 18.10 -4.85 -6.20
N GLY A 45 19.23 -4.18 -6.46
CA GLY A 45 19.63 -3.72 -7.80
C GLY A 45 19.00 -2.41 -8.26
N TRP A 46 18.20 -1.74 -7.42
CA TRP A 46 17.69 -0.39 -7.74
C TRP A 46 18.78 0.66 -7.74
N ASP A 47 19.79 0.52 -6.88
CA ASP A 47 20.92 1.45 -6.81
C ASP A 47 21.66 1.52 -8.17
N GLU A 48 21.91 0.36 -8.79
CA GLU A 48 22.53 0.26 -10.12
C GLU A 48 21.63 0.78 -11.23
N LYS A 49 20.33 0.41 -11.22
CA LYS A 49 19.39 0.88 -12.24
C LYS A 49 19.19 2.40 -12.20
N LEU A 50 19.12 2.98 -11.01
CA LEU A 50 19.03 4.42 -10.83
C LEU A 50 20.32 5.12 -11.30
N ALA A 51 21.49 4.55 -11.00
CA ALA A 51 22.76 5.07 -11.50
C ALA A 51 22.83 5.03 -13.04
N ILE A 52 22.32 3.98 -13.68
CA ILE A 52 22.24 3.88 -15.14
C ILE A 52 21.27 4.92 -15.72
N MET A 53 20.09 5.12 -15.12
CA MET A 53 19.12 6.12 -15.56
C MET A 53 19.70 7.53 -15.48
N ALA A 54 20.37 7.86 -14.36
CA ALA A 54 21.04 9.15 -14.18
C ALA A 54 22.20 9.37 -15.18
N GLN A 55 22.97 8.32 -15.49
CA GLN A 55 24.01 8.41 -16.53
C GLN A 55 23.42 8.63 -17.92
N LYS A 56 22.29 7.98 -18.22
CA LYS A 56 21.59 8.13 -19.49
C LYS A 56 20.81 9.42 -19.62
N LYS A 57 20.66 10.16 -18.52
CA LYS A 57 19.80 11.35 -18.41
C LYS A 57 18.35 11.03 -18.79
N ASP A 58 17.91 9.82 -18.49
CA ASP A 58 16.51 9.40 -18.67
C ASP A 58 15.56 10.22 -17.76
N ASP A 59 16.12 10.93 -16.78
CA ASP A 59 15.46 11.86 -15.86
C ASP A 59 15.43 13.31 -16.37
N GLN A 60 16.03 13.61 -17.53
CA GLN A 60 16.00 14.94 -18.12
C GLN A 60 14.72 15.13 -18.92
N LEU A 61 13.99 16.22 -18.63
CA LEU A 61 12.82 16.61 -19.42
C LEU A 61 13.25 16.85 -20.88
N LEU A 62 12.57 16.20 -21.81
CA LEU A 62 12.84 16.35 -23.25
C LEU A 62 12.40 17.71 -23.78
N ASP A 63 11.41 18.30 -23.11
CA ASP A 63 10.87 19.61 -23.41
C ASP A 63 11.45 20.65 -22.44
N ASP A 64 11.44 21.92 -22.84
CA ASP A 64 11.69 23.00 -21.91
C ASP A 64 10.64 23.00 -20.80
N VAL A 65 11.06 23.32 -19.57
CA VAL A 65 10.13 23.42 -18.44
C VAL A 65 9.10 24.49 -18.75
N SER A 66 7.89 24.06 -19.09
CA SER A 66 6.78 24.98 -19.27
C SER A 66 6.49 25.63 -17.91
N THR A 67 6.72 26.94 -17.81
CA THR A 67 6.24 27.77 -16.68
C THR A 67 4.73 27.98 -16.75
N THR A 68 3.98 27.04 -17.34
CA THR A 68 2.53 27.04 -17.23
C THR A 68 2.22 27.13 -15.75
N ASN A 69 1.66 28.28 -15.38
CA ASN A 69 1.09 28.56 -14.09
C ASN A 69 -0.05 27.54 -14.00
N TRP A 70 0.27 26.31 -13.63
CA TRP A 70 -0.70 25.32 -13.20
C TRP A 70 -1.23 25.89 -11.90
N GLU A 71 -2.12 26.85 -12.05
CA GLU A 71 -2.74 27.56 -10.96
C GLU A 71 -3.38 26.50 -10.09
N ILE A 72 -3.14 26.67 -8.80
CA ILE A 72 -3.61 25.85 -7.69
C ILE A 72 -5.16 25.68 -7.72
N GLU A 73 -5.85 26.37 -8.63
CA GLU A 73 -7.30 26.43 -8.83
C GLU A 73 -7.92 25.21 -9.54
N GLU A 74 -7.16 24.33 -10.21
CA GLU A 74 -7.72 23.14 -10.89
C GLU A 74 -8.00 21.93 -9.96
N TRP A 75 -7.84 22.08 -8.65
CA TRP A 75 -8.17 21.04 -7.66
C TRP A 75 -9.37 21.45 -6.81
N GLN A 76 -10.51 21.69 -7.44
CA GLN A 76 -11.81 21.70 -6.75
C GLN A 76 -12.39 20.28 -6.80
N TRP A 77 -12.29 19.55 -5.68
CA TRP A 77 -13.03 18.31 -5.43
C TRP A 77 -14.28 18.62 -4.62
#